data_AF-A0A520TCS8-F1
#
_entry.id   AF-A0A520TCS8-F1
#
_cell.length_a   1.000
_cell.length_b   1.000
_cell.length_c   1.000
_cell.angle_alpha   90.00
_cell.angle_beta   90.00
_cell.angle_gamma   90.00
#
_symmetry.space_group_name_H-M   'P 1'
#
loop_
_entity.id
_entity.type
_entity.pdbx_description
1 polymer ?
#
loop_
_entity_poly.entity_id
_entity_poly.type
_entity_poly.pdbx_seq_one_letter_code
_entity_poly.pdbx_strand_id
1 'polypeptide(L)'
;FFKDRLRLIPQAADDLKTLAQERITWLDEQIKDKEFICGDRFSLADIMFYCFLNFGTTVGQPLNEDNKNVVNLYNKIHSRPSASA
;
A
#
# COMPACT_ATOMS: atom_id res chain seq x y z
N PHE A 1 -14.06 -13.72 13.78
CA PHE A 1 -15.14 -13.52 12.78
C PHE A 1 -15.08 -14.50 11.61
N PHE A 2 -13.93 -14.72 10.94
CA PHE A 2 -13.87 -15.56 9.72
C PHE A 2 -13.58 -17.06 9.93
N LYS A 3 -12.89 -17.44 11.02
CA LYS A 3 -12.36 -18.79 11.26
C LYS A 3 -13.37 -19.92 11.10
N ASP A 4 -14.60 -19.72 11.55
CA ASP A 4 -15.63 -20.77 11.57
C ASP A 4 -16.59 -20.69 10.37
N ARG A 5 -16.42 -19.71 9.48
CA ARG A 5 -17.35 -19.43 8.37
C ARG A 5 -16.72 -19.63 6.99
N LEU A 6 -15.39 -19.63 6.90
CA LEU A 6 -14.65 -19.70 5.64
C LEU A 6 -13.45 -20.62 5.81
N ARG A 7 -13.02 -21.26 4.71
CA ARG A 7 -11.72 -21.94 4.66
C ARG A 7 -10.61 -20.89 4.78
N LEU A 8 -9.80 -21.01 5.82
CA LEU A 8 -8.62 -20.16 6.04
C LEU A 8 -7.33 -20.89 5.66
N ILE A 9 -6.32 -20.11 5.27
CA ILE A 9 -4.95 -20.59 4.96
C ILE A 9 -3.98 -19.80 5.86
N PRO A 10 -4.02 -20.01 7.19
CA PRO A 10 -3.22 -19.21 8.13
C PRO A 10 -1.72 -19.29 7.88
N GLN A 11 -1.22 -20.44 7.42
CA GLN A 11 0.18 -20.66 7.10
C GLN A 11 0.70 -19.80 5.95
N ALA A 12 -0.19 -19.22 5.12
CA ALA A 12 0.22 -18.33 4.03
C ALA A 12 0.33 -16.86 4.47
N ALA A 13 -0.08 -16.51 5.69
CA ALA A 13 -0.18 -15.11 6.11
C ALA A 13 1.17 -14.39 6.06
N ASP A 14 2.21 -14.98 6.63
CA ASP A 14 3.54 -14.36 6.71
C ASP A 14 4.22 -14.28 5.32
N ASP A 15 4.06 -15.31 4.49
CA ASP A 15 4.57 -15.31 3.11
C ASP A 15 3.88 -14.24 2.26
N LEU A 16 2.56 -14.07 2.39
CA LEU A 16 1.82 -13.03 1.67
C LEU A 16 2.20 -11.61 2.14
N LYS A 17 2.49 -11.43 3.43
CA LYS A 17 3.02 -10.17 3.97
C LYS A 17 4.41 -9.85 3.42
N THR A 18 5.27 -10.86 3.34
CA THR A 18 6.61 -10.73 2.74
C THR A 18 6.49 -10.33 1.27
N LEU A 19 5.68 -11.06 0.50
CA LEU A 19 5.41 -10.74 -0.90
C LEU A 19 4.88 -9.32 -1.08
N ALA A 20 3.99 -8.86 -0.19
CA ALA A 20 3.49 -7.49 -0.26
C ALA A 20 4.62 -6.46 -0.08
N GLN A 21 5.56 -6.64 0.87
CA GLN A 21 6.72 -5.74 1.01
C GLN A 21 7.63 -5.76 -0.22
N GLU A 22 7.90 -6.94 -0.79
CA GLU A 22 8.68 -7.07 -2.03
C GLU A 22 8.03 -6.31 -3.19
N ARG A 23 6.70 -6.40 -3.33
CA ARG A 23 5.96 -5.69 -4.39
C ARG A 23 5.88 -4.18 -4.15
N ILE A 24 5.79 -3.74 -2.90
CA ILE A 24 5.86 -2.30 -2.57
C ILE A 24 7.25 -1.75 -2.89
N THR A 25 8.30 -2.51 -2.58
CA THR A 25 9.70 -2.13 -2.91
C THR A 25 9.92 -2.08 -4.42
N TRP A 26 9.40 -3.05 -5.16
CA TRP A 26 9.42 -2.99 -6.63
C TRP A 26 8.66 -1.76 -7.15
N LEU A 27 7.48 -1.44 -6.59
CA LEU A 27 6.68 -0.30 -6.99
C LEU A 27 7.41 1.02 -6.76
N ASP A 28 8.19 1.16 -5.70
CA ASP A 28 9.00 2.35 -5.40
C ASP A 28 9.84 2.78 -6.59
N GLU A 29 10.57 1.83 -7.18
CA GLU A 29 11.37 2.07 -8.39
C GLU A 29 10.50 2.37 -9.60
N GLN A 30 9.30 1.76 -9.71
CA GLN A 30 8.40 2.00 -10.85
C GLN A 30 7.79 3.40 -10.85
N ILE A 31 7.64 4.03 -9.68
CA ILE A 31 7.04 5.37 -9.55
C ILE A 31 8.09 6.46 -9.38
N LYS A 32 9.37 6.12 -9.45
CA LYS A 32 10.46 7.08 -9.50
C LYS A 32 10.22 8.10 -10.63
N ASP A 33 10.44 9.36 -10.31
CA ASP A 33 10.26 10.52 -11.21
C ASP A 33 8.84 10.69 -11.77
N LYS A 34 7.83 10.01 -11.19
CA LYS A 34 6.41 10.19 -11.52
C LYS A 34 5.69 10.96 -10.43
N GLU A 35 4.65 11.70 -10.82
CA GLU A 35 3.83 12.44 -9.86
C GLU A 35 2.84 11.52 -9.11
N PHE A 36 2.33 10.52 -9.81
CA PHE A 36 1.34 9.52 -9.41
C PHE A 36 1.66 8.17 -10.06
N ILE A 37 0.93 7.11 -9.70
CA ILE A 37 1.15 5.76 -10.26
C ILE A 37 1.03 5.75 -11.77
N CYS A 38 0.08 6.51 -12.31
CA CYS A 38 -0.15 6.66 -13.75
C CYS A 38 0.58 7.86 -14.39
N GLY A 39 1.72 8.28 -13.85
CA GLY A 39 2.49 9.40 -14.39
C GLY A 39 2.05 10.73 -13.78
N ASP A 40 1.43 11.60 -14.57
CA ASP A 40 0.93 12.93 -14.16
C ASP A 40 -0.55 12.92 -13.74
N ARG A 41 -1.24 11.80 -13.93
CA ARG A 41 -2.67 11.67 -13.67
C ARG A 41 -2.97 10.94 -12.37
N PHE A 42 -3.59 11.65 -11.42
CA PHE A 42 -4.21 11.04 -10.25
C PHE A 42 -5.39 10.15 -10.69
N SER A 43 -5.42 8.91 -10.20
CA SER A 43 -6.34 7.88 -10.68
C SER A 43 -6.81 6.94 -9.57
N LEU A 44 -7.66 5.97 -9.94
CA LEU A 44 -8.08 4.90 -9.04
C LEU A 44 -6.88 4.12 -8.46
N ALA A 45 -5.77 4.00 -9.20
CA ALA A 45 -4.58 3.31 -8.72
C ALA A 45 -4.01 3.99 -7.45
N ASP A 46 -3.96 5.32 -7.43
CA ASP A 46 -3.46 6.11 -6.30
C ASP A 46 -4.38 6.00 -5.07
N ILE A 47 -5.69 5.98 -5.30
CA ILE A 47 -6.69 5.77 -4.26
C ILE A 47 -6.52 4.38 -3.63
N MET A 48 -6.46 3.33 -4.46
CA MET A 48 -6.25 1.96 -3.99
C MET A 48 -4.93 1.82 -3.24
N PHE A 49 -3.85 2.36 -3.81
CA PHE A 49 -2.53 2.40 -3.17
C PHE A 49 -2.60 3.00 -1.77
N TYR A 50 -3.19 4.19 -1.61
CA TYR A 50 -3.30 4.83 -0.31
C TYR A 50 -4.15 4.00 0.67
N CYS A 51 -5.33 3.55 0.25
CA CYS A 51 -6.22 2.77 1.10
C CYS A 51 -5.57 1.46 1.58
N PHE A 52 -4.88 0.73 0.71
CA PHE A 52 -4.23 -0.53 1.09
C PHE A 52 -3.03 -0.32 2.00
N LEU A 53 -2.20 0.70 1.75
CA LEU A 53 -1.06 0.99 2.62
C LEU A 53 -1.51 1.48 3.99
N ASN A 54 -2.50 2.37 4.05
CA ASN A 54 -3.06 2.83 5.33
C ASN A 54 -3.67 1.66 6.11
N PHE A 55 -4.47 0.80 5.46
CA PHE A 55 -5.03 -0.40 6.09
C PHE A 55 -3.94 -1.37 6.57
N GLY A 56 -2.87 -1.56 5.78
CA GLY A 56 -1.74 -2.42 6.12
C GLY A 56 -1.14 -2.12 7.49
N THR A 57 -1.01 -0.83 7.84
CA THR A 57 -0.51 -0.41 9.16
C THR A 57 -1.35 -0.94 10.33
N THR A 58 -2.65 -1.17 10.11
CA THR A 58 -3.57 -1.67 11.15
C THR A 58 -3.51 -3.19 11.34
N VAL A 59 -2.89 -3.92 10.40
CA VAL A 59 -2.84 -5.39 10.39
C VAL A 59 -1.41 -5.95 10.45
N GLY A 60 -0.48 -5.15 10.96
CA GLY A 60 0.93 -5.54 11.11
C GLY A 60 1.63 -5.70 9.77
N GLN A 61 1.37 -4.77 8.83
CA GLN A 61 2.04 -4.60 7.55
C GLN A 61 2.46 -3.13 7.40
N PRO A 62 3.47 -2.66 8.18
CA PRO A 62 3.85 -1.26 8.20
C PRO A 62 4.46 -0.81 6.87
N LEU A 63 4.47 0.51 6.66
CA LEU A 63 5.18 1.13 5.54
C LEU A 63 6.68 0.95 5.73
N ASN A 64 7.38 0.49 4.69
CA ASN A 64 8.85 0.50 4.68
C ASN A 64 9.35 1.92 4.37
N GLU A 65 9.99 2.57 5.33
CA GLU A 65 10.46 3.95 5.19
C GLU A 65 11.64 4.09 4.21
N ASP A 66 12.31 3.00 3.83
CA ASP A 66 13.38 3.02 2.82
C ASP A 66 12.84 3.23 1.40
N ASN A 67 11.57 2.91 1.16
CA ASN A 67 10.88 3.13 -0.12
C ASN A 67 10.45 4.60 -0.24
N LYS A 68 11.42 5.49 -0.54
CA LYS A 68 11.24 6.94 -0.47
C LYS A 68 10.16 7.45 -1.44
N ASN A 69 10.04 6.90 -2.64
CA ASN A 69 9.03 7.35 -3.61
C ASN A 69 7.61 6.97 -3.14
N VAL A 70 7.46 5.76 -2.62
CA VAL A 70 6.22 5.27 -2.01
C VAL A 70 5.84 6.12 -0.79
N VAL A 71 6.77 6.38 0.12
CA VAL A 71 6.53 7.24 1.29
C VAL A 71 6.08 8.63 0.86
N ASN A 72 6.77 9.23 -0.11
CA ASN A 72 6.43 10.56 -0.63
C ASN A 72 5.03 10.58 -1.25
N LEU A 73 4.69 9.60 -2.08
CA LEU A 73 3.36 9.50 -2.69
C LEU A 73 2.28 9.25 -1.63
N TYR A 74 2.54 8.38 -0.65
CA TYR A 74 1.63 8.11 0.46
C TYR A 74 1.32 9.39 1.23
N ASN A 75 2.35 10.14 1.66
CA ASN A 75 2.18 11.38 2.40
C ASN A 75 1.44 12.45 1.58
N LYS A 76 1.76 12.56 0.28
CA LYS A 76 1.06 13.47 -0.64
C LYS A 76 -0.43 13.17 -0.74
N ILE A 77 -0.83 11.89 -0.77
CA ILE A 77 -2.24 11.51 -0.83
C ILE A 77 -2.91 11.66 0.55
N HIS A 78 -2.21 11.30 1.62
CA HIS A 78 -2.68 11.42 3.00
C HIS A 78 -3.00 12.86 3.38
N SER A 79 -2.26 13.85 2.86
CA SER A 79 -2.51 15.26 3.14
C SER A 79 -3.70 15.86 2.37
N ARG A 80 -4.38 15.09 1.52
CA ARG A 80 -5.53 15.58 0.75
C ARG A 80 -6.77 15.67 1.65
N PRO A 81 -7.61 16.73 1.54
CA PRO A 81 -8.83 16.82 2.34
C PRO A 81 -9.76 15.60 2.23
N SER A 82 -9.80 14.96 1.06
CA SER A 82 -10.60 13.76 0.81
C SER A 82 -10.10 12.50 1.54
N ALA A 83 -8.87 12.51 2.06
CA ALA A 83 -8.27 11.38 2.77
C ALA A 83 -8.65 11.34 4.26
N SER A 84 -9.21 12.43 4.80
CA SER A 84 -9.65 12.57 6.19
C SER A 84 -11.13 12.29 6.40
N ALA A 85 -11.81 11.72 5.40
CA ALA A 85 -13.25 11.45 5.41
C ALA A 85 -13.64 10.41 6.48
#